data_AF-A0A381VF70-F1
#
_entry.id   AF-A0A381VF70-F1
#
_cell.length_a   1.000
_cell.length_b   1.000
_cell.length_c   1.000
_cell.angle_alpha   90.00
_cell.angle_beta   90.00
_cell.angle_gamma   90.00
#
_symmetry.space_group_name_H-M   'P 1'
#
loop_
_entity.id
_entity.type
_entity.pdbx_description
1 polymer ?
#
loop_
_entity_poly.entity_id
_entity_poly.type
_entity_poly.pdbx_seq_one_letter_code
_entity_poly.pdbx_strand_id
1 'polypeptide(L)'
;MAGLVFTQDHLIHVPSIDPEIVGDTLHSILKKESDLTVEYQLESFSADTSMVTYQIINTFKVVDSLILSGANDIRPSVLQQIVQPYRTVPAGEEFSQVGKELVSRYYFLNHEPEFQFGLMHDNTLGALISFVPAFESHFSGVFGLNRPNKNWELNGEINLHLENLARSADNFDLYWKRTDSLSQVIQLGISLPHPFSWNIGMEWKYHHEVIGGLYTFIETRSLLHTFIPGLHGLKLGYIKGMTRPTDKGGATGYEHVRYQAFSLSSKRDTRNDRLMPSQGVYAHTIIDGGLQDGSGFVHNECALQTYFPVTANFNGSIKWIGKGIHMFSTPVPKSRYEWFGGTASLRGYREQEFSAPQFQVASLEMGYQAKGSVQTKLFIDMGSDRLNILATNWIGYGIGLSQVNEHSIIRVEYALSNHSISKGKLHIKWISRL
;
A
#
# COMPACT_ATOMS: atom_id res chain seq x y z
N MET A 1 22.59 29.65 -16.24
CA MET A 1 22.33 29.89 -17.66
C MET A 1 21.63 28.63 -18.17
N ALA A 2 20.31 28.63 -18.22
CA ALA A 2 19.54 27.49 -18.73
C ALA A 2 19.40 27.70 -20.24
N GLY A 3 20.11 26.90 -21.03
CA GLY A 3 19.93 26.88 -22.48
C GLY A 3 18.69 26.09 -22.81
N LEU A 4 17.66 26.75 -23.32
CA LEU A 4 16.59 26.09 -24.06
C LEU A 4 17.16 25.70 -25.43
N VAL A 5 17.29 24.39 -25.67
CA VAL A 5 17.58 23.86 -27.00
C VAL A 5 16.23 23.62 -27.68
N PHE A 6 15.89 24.46 -28.65
CA PHE A 6 14.77 24.19 -29.55
C PHE A 6 15.26 23.29 -30.68
N THR A 7 14.57 22.19 -30.93
CA THR A 7 14.81 21.35 -32.11
C THR A 7 14.31 22.11 -33.33
N GLN A 8 15.17 22.39 -34.32
CA GLN A 8 14.82 23.26 -35.46
C GLN A 8 14.14 22.56 -36.64
N ASP A 9 14.02 21.23 -36.66
CA ASP A 9 13.53 20.53 -37.86
C ASP A 9 12.08 20.05 -37.68
N HIS A 10 11.13 20.98 -37.86
CA HIS A 10 9.70 20.67 -38.02
C HIS A 10 9.28 20.50 -39.49
N LEU A 11 10.23 20.44 -40.42
CA LEU A 11 9.98 20.38 -41.85
C LEU A 11 10.58 19.12 -42.47
N ILE A 12 9.82 18.49 -43.36
CA ILE A 12 10.25 17.38 -44.21
C ILE A 12 10.29 17.86 -45.64
N HIS A 13 11.46 17.75 -46.27
CA HIS A 13 11.62 18.07 -47.68
C HIS A 13 11.66 16.79 -48.50
N VAL A 14 10.75 16.68 -49.46
CA VAL A 14 10.74 15.62 -50.46
C VAL A 14 11.23 16.21 -51.78
N PRO A 15 12.38 15.78 -52.33
CA PRO A 15 12.95 16.31 -53.56
C PRO A 15 12.27 15.73 -54.81
N SER A 16 10.93 15.74 -54.82
CA SER A 16 10.10 15.39 -55.96
C SER A 16 8.72 16.04 -55.82
N ILE A 17 8.10 16.40 -56.94
CA ILE A 17 6.69 16.80 -57.04
C ILE A 17 5.81 15.68 -57.62
N ASP A 18 6.39 14.54 -57.95
CA ASP A 18 5.65 13.36 -58.43
C ASP A 18 4.81 12.78 -57.29
N PRO A 19 3.47 12.69 -57.43
CA PRO A 19 2.58 12.20 -56.40
C PRO A 19 2.92 10.79 -55.88
N GLU A 20 3.41 9.89 -56.73
CA GLU A 20 3.77 8.53 -56.32
C GLU A 20 5.03 8.56 -55.44
N ILE A 21 6.06 9.30 -55.87
CA ILE A 21 7.31 9.44 -55.12
C ILE A 21 7.07 10.13 -53.77
N VAL A 22 6.23 11.17 -53.75
CA VAL A 22 5.84 11.86 -52.52
C VAL A 22 5.08 10.93 -51.59
N GLY A 23 4.10 10.19 -52.12
CA GLY A 23 3.31 9.21 -51.36
C GLY A 23 4.17 8.11 -50.74
N ASP A 24 5.06 7.50 -51.51
CA ASP A 24 5.96 6.44 -51.03
C ASP A 24 6.94 6.95 -49.97
N THR A 25 7.47 8.17 -50.16
CA THR A 25 8.38 8.80 -49.20
C THR A 25 7.67 9.04 -47.86
N LEU A 26 6.48 9.65 -47.88
CA LEU A 26 5.68 9.88 -46.67
C LEU A 26 5.27 8.56 -46.02
N HIS A 27 4.89 7.55 -46.78
CA HIS A 27 4.53 6.23 -46.25
C HIS A 27 5.71 5.54 -45.56
N SER A 28 6.91 5.65 -46.13
CA SER A 28 8.15 5.15 -45.51
C SER A 28 8.49 5.90 -44.22
N ILE A 29 8.27 7.22 -44.17
CA ILE A 29 8.46 8.04 -42.97
C ILE A 29 7.45 7.61 -41.89
N LEU A 30 6.15 7.55 -42.23
CA LEU A 30 5.08 7.11 -41.33
C LEU A 30 5.31 5.70 -40.77
N LYS A 31 5.86 4.77 -41.55
CA LYS A 31 6.20 3.42 -41.08
C LYS A 31 7.31 3.38 -40.03
N LYS A 32 8.17 4.41 -40.00
CA LYS A 32 9.26 4.54 -39.02
C LYS A 32 8.86 5.42 -37.85
N GLU A 33 7.82 6.23 -37.99
CA GLU A 33 7.29 7.08 -36.95
C GLU A 33 6.57 6.23 -35.89
N SER A 34 7.07 6.30 -34.65
CA SER A 34 6.48 5.57 -33.53
C SER A 34 5.32 6.33 -32.89
N ASP A 35 5.26 7.64 -33.10
CA ASP A 35 4.23 8.51 -32.53
C ASP A 35 3.02 8.66 -33.46
N LEU A 36 1.90 8.03 -33.10
CA LEU A 36 0.65 8.08 -33.89
C LEU A 36 -0.08 9.43 -33.81
N THR A 37 0.43 10.37 -33.01
CA THR A 37 -0.09 11.73 -32.91
C THR A 37 0.50 12.67 -33.97
N VAL A 38 1.54 12.24 -34.68
CA VAL A 38 2.20 13.04 -35.72
C VAL A 38 1.35 13.08 -37.00
N GLU A 39 1.13 14.28 -37.51
CA GLU A 39 0.55 14.56 -38.83
C GLU A 39 1.57 15.31 -39.69
N TYR A 40 1.65 14.95 -40.98
CA TYR A 40 2.45 15.67 -41.95
C TYR A 40 1.54 16.51 -42.84
N GLN A 41 1.51 17.83 -42.62
CA GLN A 41 0.70 18.76 -43.40
C GLN A 41 1.55 19.42 -44.48
N LEU A 42 1.01 19.50 -45.70
CA LEU A 42 1.68 20.17 -46.80
C LEU A 42 1.83 21.66 -46.48
N GLU A 43 3.07 22.15 -46.38
CA GLU A 43 3.37 23.57 -46.15
C GLU A 43 3.53 24.31 -47.49
N SER A 44 4.31 23.75 -48.41
CA SER A 44 4.57 24.35 -49.72
C SER A 44 5.07 23.34 -50.75
N PHE A 45 4.98 23.68 -52.03
CA PHE A 45 5.64 22.96 -53.11
C PHE A 45 6.19 23.92 -54.16
N SER A 46 7.26 23.53 -54.84
CA SER A 46 7.93 24.31 -55.86
C SER A 46 8.25 23.44 -57.07
N ALA A 47 7.72 23.82 -58.24
CA ALA A 47 7.99 23.13 -59.50
C ALA A 47 9.42 23.38 -60.00
N ASP A 48 9.95 24.59 -59.81
CA ASP A 48 11.28 24.99 -60.28
C ASP A 48 12.41 24.23 -59.59
N THR A 49 12.22 23.95 -58.29
CA THR A 49 13.19 23.18 -57.49
C THR A 49 12.79 21.72 -57.31
N SER A 50 11.65 21.30 -57.89
CA SER A 50 11.07 19.96 -57.73
C SER A 50 11.06 19.50 -56.27
N MET A 51 10.54 20.34 -55.38
CA MET A 51 10.56 20.10 -53.93
C MET A 51 9.18 20.31 -53.32
N VAL A 52 8.79 19.39 -52.44
CA VAL A 52 7.60 19.50 -51.59
C VAL A 52 8.04 19.57 -50.14
N THR A 53 7.50 20.51 -49.38
CA THR A 53 7.80 20.71 -47.96
C THR A 53 6.57 20.41 -47.14
N TYR A 54 6.72 19.52 -46.17
CA TYR A 54 5.69 19.20 -45.18
C TYR A 54 6.09 19.73 -43.81
N GLN A 55 5.14 20.29 -43.09
CA GLN A 55 5.27 20.59 -41.67
C GLN A 55 4.82 19.39 -40.84
N ILE A 56 5.63 19.05 -39.83
CA ILE A 56 5.31 18.05 -38.81
C ILE A 56 4.46 18.73 -37.73
N ILE A 57 3.24 18.24 -37.52
CA ILE A 57 2.32 18.76 -36.52
C ILE A 57 1.96 17.63 -35.56
N ASN A 58 2.23 17.83 -34.26
CA ASN A 58 1.74 16.94 -33.24
C ASN A 58 0.27 17.27 -32.96
N THR A 59 -0.61 16.36 -33.35
CA THR A 59 -2.05 16.50 -33.14
C THR A 59 -2.45 15.88 -31.82
N PHE A 60 -3.25 16.59 -31.03
CA PHE A 60 -3.86 16.03 -29.84
C PHE A 60 -4.83 14.91 -30.27
N LYS A 61 -4.51 13.65 -29.93
CA LYS A 61 -5.40 12.50 -30.12
C LYS A 61 -5.66 11.81 -28.79
N VAL A 62 -6.91 11.85 -28.35
CA VAL A 62 -7.39 11.02 -27.26
C VAL A 62 -7.69 9.65 -27.81
N VAL A 63 -7.43 8.62 -27.01
CA VAL A 63 -7.76 7.25 -27.38
C VAL A 63 -9.28 7.07 -27.32
N ASP A 64 -9.88 6.74 -28.46
CA ASP A 64 -11.32 6.51 -28.61
C ASP A 64 -11.73 5.16 -27.99
N SER A 65 -10.89 4.14 -28.18
CA SER A 65 -11.19 2.76 -27.82
C SER A 65 -10.10 2.13 -26.97
N LEU A 66 -10.48 1.65 -25.78
CA LEU A 66 -9.59 0.86 -24.91
C LEU A 66 -9.87 -0.64 -25.08
N ILE A 67 -8.87 -1.37 -25.53
CA ILE A 67 -8.88 -2.83 -25.61
C ILE A 67 -8.05 -3.34 -24.43
N LEU A 68 -8.64 -4.21 -23.61
CA LEU A 68 -7.97 -4.73 -22.42
C LEU A 68 -7.55 -6.18 -22.63
N SER A 69 -6.29 -6.48 -22.32
CA SER A 69 -5.74 -7.82 -22.38
C SER A 69 -5.19 -8.23 -21.01
N GLY A 70 -5.68 -9.35 -20.47
CA GLY A 70 -5.39 -9.79 -19.10
C GLY A 70 -6.46 -9.36 -18.09
N ALA A 71 -6.16 -9.53 -16.80
CA ALA A 71 -7.09 -9.22 -15.70
C ALA A 71 -8.46 -9.92 -15.76
N ASN A 72 -8.54 -11.11 -16.37
CA ASN A 72 -9.78 -11.89 -16.50
C ASN A 72 -10.44 -12.21 -15.16
N ASP A 73 -9.69 -12.20 -14.07
CA ASP A 73 -10.19 -12.48 -12.71
C ASP A 73 -11.00 -11.31 -12.14
N ILE A 74 -10.96 -10.13 -12.75
CA ILE A 74 -11.74 -8.95 -12.35
C ILE A 74 -12.98 -8.85 -13.26
N ARG A 75 -14.14 -8.52 -12.68
CA ARG A 75 -15.38 -8.32 -13.42
C ARG A 75 -15.24 -7.11 -14.38
N PRO A 76 -15.76 -7.20 -15.63
CA PRO A 76 -15.58 -6.15 -16.64
C PRO A 76 -15.98 -4.75 -16.21
N SER A 77 -17.07 -4.61 -15.43
CA SER A 77 -17.54 -3.29 -14.95
C SER A 77 -16.57 -2.60 -14.00
N VAL A 78 -15.86 -3.37 -13.15
CA VAL A 78 -14.85 -2.87 -12.22
C VAL A 78 -13.56 -2.57 -12.98
N LEU A 79 -13.19 -3.45 -13.90
CA LEU A 79 -12.04 -3.26 -14.76
C LEU A 79 -12.15 -1.96 -15.57
N GLN A 80 -13.33 -1.65 -16.11
CA GLN A 80 -13.60 -0.39 -16.81
C GLN A 80 -13.38 0.86 -15.93
N GLN A 81 -13.63 0.79 -14.62
CA GLN A 81 -13.36 1.90 -13.69
C GLN A 81 -11.88 2.03 -13.39
N ILE A 82 -11.18 0.91 -13.23
CA ILE A 82 -9.74 0.89 -13.02
C ILE A 82 -9.03 1.59 -14.17
N VAL A 83 -9.41 1.30 -15.42
CA VAL A 83 -8.77 1.87 -16.62
C VAL A 83 -9.41 3.18 -17.10
N GLN A 84 -10.46 3.68 -16.43
CA GLN A 84 -11.16 4.90 -16.82
C GLN A 84 -10.21 6.11 -17.01
N PRO A 85 -9.16 6.32 -16.17
CA PRO A 85 -8.24 7.44 -16.34
C PRO A 85 -7.53 7.48 -17.71
N TYR A 86 -7.33 6.33 -18.38
CA TYR A 86 -6.74 6.29 -19.73
C TYR A 86 -7.63 6.92 -20.81
N ARG A 87 -8.94 7.05 -20.58
CA ARG A 87 -9.88 7.63 -21.56
C ARG A 87 -9.84 9.15 -21.62
N THR A 88 -9.22 9.80 -20.64
CA THR A 88 -9.22 11.26 -20.52
C THR A 88 -7.88 11.89 -20.86
N VAL A 89 -6.86 11.07 -21.16
CA VAL A 89 -5.51 11.54 -21.48
C VAL A 89 -5.18 11.31 -22.95
N PRO A 90 -4.44 12.24 -23.58
CA PRO A 90 -3.71 12.04 -24.83
C PRO A 90 -2.91 10.74 -24.90
N ALA A 91 -2.80 10.21 -26.11
CA ALA A 91 -1.77 9.23 -26.43
C ALA A 91 -0.37 9.85 -26.26
N GLY A 92 0.58 9.08 -25.73
CA GLY A 92 1.95 9.51 -25.49
C GLY A 92 2.38 9.44 -24.01
N GLU A 93 3.18 10.41 -23.56
CA GLU A 93 3.79 10.43 -22.23
C GLU A 93 2.75 10.44 -21.09
N GLU A 94 1.66 11.17 -21.26
CA GLU A 94 0.58 11.28 -20.28
C GLU A 94 -0.13 9.93 -20.06
N PHE A 95 -0.20 9.09 -21.10
CA PHE A 95 -0.70 7.72 -21.02
C PHE A 95 0.20 6.84 -20.13
N SER A 96 1.52 6.95 -20.26
CA SER A 96 2.47 6.25 -19.37
C SER A 96 2.33 6.71 -17.92
N GLN A 97 2.09 8.01 -17.69
CA GLN A 97 1.89 8.54 -16.35
C GLN A 97 0.65 7.96 -15.66
N VAL A 98 -0.44 7.71 -16.39
CA VAL A 98 -1.61 6.98 -15.86
C VAL A 98 -1.20 5.59 -15.35
N GLY A 99 -0.35 4.86 -16.07
CA GLY A 99 0.14 3.54 -15.65
C GLY A 99 0.86 3.58 -14.30
N LYS A 100 1.73 4.57 -14.09
CA LYS A 100 2.43 4.80 -12.81
C LYS A 100 1.45 5.09 -11.67
N GLU A 101 0.44 5.90 -11.93
CA GLU A 101 -0.59 6.22 -10.95
C GLU A 101 -1.43 5.00 -10.57
N LEU A 102 -1.76 4.14 -11.54
CA LEU A 102 -2.50 2.91 -11.28
C LEU A 102 -1.73 1.96 -10.37
N VAL A 103 -0.42 1.79 -10.57
CA VAL A 103 0.44 0.99 -9.67
C VAL A 103 0.42 1.55 -8.25
N SER A 104 0.49 2.87 -8.10
CA SER A 104 0.41 3.48 -6.76
C SER A 104 -1.00 3.41 -6.14
N ARG A 105 -2.04 3.30 -6.96
CA ARG A 105 -3.45 3.28 -6.52
C ARG A 105 -3.90 1.89 -6.12
N TYR A 106 -3.51 0.86 -6.87
CA TYR A 106 -3.99 -0.50 -6.72
C TYR A 106 -2.87 -1.43 -6.30
N TYR A 107 -2.99 -1.97 -5.09
CA TYR A 107 -1.96 -2.80 -4.45
C TYR A 107 -1.65 -4.11 -5.22
N PHE A 108 -2.55 -4.55 -6.10
CA PHE A 108 -2.42 -5.78 -6.88
C PHE A 108 -1.72 -5.57 -8.23
N LEU A 109 -1.31 -4.34 -8.56
CA LEU A 109 -0.52 -4.03 -9.75
C LEU A 109 0.97 -3.94 -9.34
N ASN A 110 1.73 -4.99 -9.63
CA ASN A 110 3.17 -5.03 -9.32
C ASN A 110 4.02 -4.23 -10.33
N HIS A 111 3.51 -4.04 -11.54
CA HIS A 111 4.20 -3.35 -12.63
C HIS A 111 3.22 -2.44 -13.37
N GLU A 112 3.74 -1.42 -14.03
CA GLU A 112 2.96 -0.51 -14.88
C GLU A 112 2.27 -1.31 -16.00
N PRO A 113 1.00 -1.03 -16.32
CA PRO A 113 0.35 -1.65 -17.47
C PRO A 113 1.10 -1.35 -18.76
N GLU A 114 1.36 -2.39 -19.55
CA GLU A 114 1.91 -2.25 -20.89
C GLU A 114 0.84 -1.70 -21.83
N PHE A 115 1.23 -0.87 -22.79
CA PHE A 115 0.29 -0.36 -23.77
C PHE A 115 0.87 -0.26 -25.17
N GLN A 116 0.00 -0.38 -26.17
CA GLN A 116 0.30 -0.16 -27.58
C GLN A 116 -0.85 0.60 -28.21
N PHE A 117 -0.53 1.62 -29.01
CA PHE A 117 -1.53 2.33 -29.80
C PHE A 117 -1.68 1.70 -31.19
N GLY A 118 -2.88 1.82 -31.76
CA GLY A 118 -3.15 1.36 -33.12
C GLY A 118 -4.36 2.06 -33.72
N LEU A 119 -4.37 2.21 -35.05
CA LEU A 119 -5.53 2.72 -35.76
C LEU A 119 -6.55 1.60 -35.99
N MET A 120 -7.82 1.90 -35.74
CA MET A 120 -8.94 1.00 -36.00
C MET A 120 -9.58 1.29 -37.38
N HIS A 121 -10.51 0.43 -37.82
CA HIS A 121 -11.07 0.41 -39.17
C HIS A 121 -11.75 1.74 -39.63
N ASP A 122 -12.05 2.63 -38.70
CA ASP A 122 -12.70 3.92 -38.88
C ASP A 122 -11.76 5.11 -38.63
N ASN A 123 -10.43 4.88 -38.62
CA ASN A 123 -9.41 5.87 -38.31
C ASN A 123 -9.49 6.40 -36.85
N THR A 124 -10.18 5.68 -35.96
CA THR A 124 -10.14 5.95 -34.52
C THR A 124 -8.86 5.41 -33.92
N LEU A 125 -8.36 6.11 -32.89
CA LEU A 125 -7.16 5.69 -32.18
C LEU A 125 -7.55 4.72 -31.06
N GLY A 126 -7.10 3.48 -31.17
CA GLY A 126 -7.24 2.46 -30.13
C GLY A 126 -5.97 2.35 -29.27
N ALA A 127 -6.13 1.97 -28.00
CA ALA A 127 -5.04 1.52 -27.15
C ALA A 127 -5.34 0.12 -26.63
N LEU A 128 -4.40 -0.80 -26.88
CA LEU A 128 -4.33 -2.09 -26.21
C LEU A 128 -3.58 -1.90 -24.89
N ILE A 129 -4.26 -2.07 -23.76
CA ILE A 129 -3.66 -2.04 -22.43
C ILE A 129 -3.59 -3.47 -21.89
N SER A 130 -2.41 -3.88 -21.43
CA SER A 130 -2.21 -5.19 -20.82
C SER A 130 -1.64 -5.11 -19.42
N PHE A 131 -2.27 -5.85 -18.49
CA PHE A 131 -1.72 -6.06 -17.16
C PHE A 131 -2.25 -7.37 -16.55
N VAL A 132 -1.47 -7.91 -15.61
CA VAL A 132 -1.82 -9.12 -14.86
C VAL A 132 -1.92 -8.74 -13.37
N PRO A 133 -3.13 -8.80 -12.78
CA PRO A 133 -3.31 -8.61 -11.34
C PRO A 133 -2.56 -9.68 -10.55
N ALA A 134 -1.90 -9.27 -9.47
CA ALA A 134 -1.23 -10.15 -8.52
C ALA A 134 -1.97 -10.14 -7.18
N PHE A 135 -3.12 -10.83 -7.14
CA PHE A 135 -3.88 -11.04 -5.91
C PHE A 135 -3.22 -12.12 -5.05
N GLU A 136 -3.19 -11.89 -3.74
CA GLU A 136 -2.47 -12.70 -2.75
C GLU A 136 -3.38 -13.04 -1.57
N SER A 137 -4.20 -14.09 -1.74
CA SER A 137 -5.00 -14.62 -0.64
C SER A 137 -4.17 -15.55 0.25
N HIS A 138 -4.36 -15.47 1.56
CA HIS A 138 -3.62 -16.30 2.50
C HIS A 138 -4.37 -16.57 3.80
N PHE A 139 -4.01 -17.69 4.43
CA PHE A 139 -4.59 -18.16 5.68
C PHE A 139 -3.51 -18.74 6.60
N SER A 140 -3.63 -18.50 7.89
CA SER A 140 -2.90 -19.20 8.93
C SER A 140 -3.81 -19.46 10.12
N GLY A 141 -3.62 -20.60 10.77
CA GLY A 141 -4.45 -21.01 11.89
C GLY A 141 -3.68 -21.93 12.83
N VAL A 142 -3.78 -21.67 14.13
CA VAL A 142 -3.32 -22.58 15.18
C VAL A 142 -4.35 -22.59 16.30
N PHE A 143 -4.68 -23.77 16.81
CA PHE A 143 -5.62 -23.94 17.91
C PHE A 143 -4.99 -24.81 19.00
N GLY A 144 -5.27 -24.46 20.24
CA GLY A 144 -4.88 -25.22 21.42
C GLY A 144 -6.06 -25.31 22.38
N LEU A 145 -6.33 -26.52 22.85
CA LEU A 145 -7.26 -26.74 23.95
C LEU A 145 -6.46 -27.01 25.21
N ASN A 146 -6.73 -26.26 26.27
CA ASN A 146 -6.20 -26.56 27.59
C ASN A 146 -7.35 -26.66 28.60
N ARG A 147 -7.06 -27.21 29.78
CA ARG A 147 -8.08 -27.46 30.81
C ARG A 147 -7.69 -26.88 32.18
N PRO A 148 -7.45 -25.57 32.30
CA PRO A 148 -7.19 -24.96 33.60
C PRO A 148 -8.42 -25.11 34.50
N ASN A 149 -8.20 -25.51 35.76
CA ASN A 149 -9.25 -25.63 36.77
C ASN A 149 -10.47 -26.49 36.36
N LYS A 150 -10.24 -27.55 35.58
CA LYS A 150 -11.27 -28.50 35.06
C LYS A 150 -12.22 -27.93 34.01
N ASN A 151 -12.07 -26.67 33.59
CA ASN A 151 -12.83 -26.06 32.50
C ASN A 151 -12.01 -26.08 31.21
N TRP A 152 -12.65 -26.43 30.09
CA TRP A 152 -12.00 -26.37 28.78
C TRP A 152 -11.88 -24.91 28.34
N GLU A 153 -10.68 -24.49 27.97
CA GLU A 153 -10.44 -23.20 27.32
C GLU A 153 -9.81 -23.45 25.94
N LEU A 154 -10.38 -22.79 24.94
CA LEU A 154 -9.86 -22.74 23.58
C LEU A 154 -8.99 -21.50 23.44
N ASN A 155 -7.75 -21.71 23.02
CA ASN A 155 -6.78 -20.69 22.66
C ASN A 155 -6.33 -20.91 21.23
N GLY A 156 -5.80 -19.88 20.59
CA GLY A 156 -5.38 -19.98 19.21
C GLY A 156 -5.24 -18.65 18.51
N GLU A 157 -4.91 -18.74 17.23
CA GLU A 157 -4.79 -17.61 16.32
C GLU A 157 -5.31 -18.04 14.95
N ILE A 158 -6.08 -17.17 14.32
CA ILE A 158 -6.51 -17.25 12.93
C ILE A 158 -6.14 -15.92 12.29
N ASN A 159 -5.49 -15.98 11.13
CA ASN A 159 -5.24 -14.83 10.30
C ASN A 159 -5.61 -15.20 8.86
N LEU A 160 -6.64 -14.55 8.33
CA LEU A 160 -7.21 -14.77 7.03
C LEU A 160 -7.23 -13.45 6.28
N HIS A 161 -6.65 -13.45 5.09
CA HIS A 161 -6.64 -12.35 4.16
C HIS A 161 -7.06 -12.88 2.80
N LEU A 162 -8.13 -12.33 2.25
CA LEU A 162 -8.69 -12.76 0.98
C LEU A 162 -8.79 -11.55 0.07
N GLU A 163 -8.29 -11.69 -1.16
CA GLU A 163 -8.33 -10.66 -2.19
C GLU A 163 -9.18 -11.12 -3.37
N ASN A 164 -9.92 -10.19 -3.95
CA ASN A 164 -10.75 -10.34 -5.14
C ASN A 164 -11.84 -11.44 -5.05
N LEU A 165 -12.45 -11.65 -3.87
CA LEU A 165 -13.47 -12.68 -3.67
C LEU A 165 -14.70 -12.49 -4.55
N ALA A 166 -15.17 -11.26 -4.69
CA ALA A 166 -16.33 -10.92 -5.52
C ALA A 166 -15.95 -10.49 -6.95
N ARG A 167 -14.70 -10.77 -7.36
CA ARG A 167 -14.10 -10.32 -8.63
C ARG A 167 -14.14 -8.79 -8.79
N SER A 168 -14.04 -8.06 -7.68
CA SER A 168 -14.09 -6.59 -7.64
C SER A 168 -12.84 -5.93 -7.07
N ALA A 169 -11.73 -6.67 -7.01
CA ALA A 169 -10.51 -6.28 -6.30
C ALA A 169 -10.76 -5.96 -4.80
N ASP A 170 -11.83 -6.53 -4.25
CA ASP A 170 -12.23 -6.42 -2.85
C ASP A 170 -11.28 -7.17 -1.93
N ASN A 171 -11.15 -6.70 -0.68
CA ASN A 171 -10.35 -7.36 0.35
C ASN A 171 -11.23 -7.71 1.55
N PHE A 172 -11.00 -8.90 2.10
CA PHE A 172 -11.57 -9.34 3.37
C PHE A 172 -10.45 -9.77 4.31
N ASP A 173 -10.41 -9.16 5.48
CA ASP A 173 -9.46 -9.44 6.55
C ASP A 173 -10.22 -9.98 7.78
N LEU A 174 -9.75 -11.10 8.33
CA LEU A 174 -10.14 -11.62 9.63
C LEU A 174 -8.90 -11.98 10.42
N TYR A 175 -8.73 -11.35 11.57
CA TYR A 175 -7.74 -11.74 12.56
C TYR A 175 -8.43 -12.03 13.88
N TRP A 176 -8.25 -13.24 14.39
CA TRP A 176 -8.69 -13.64 15.71
C TRP A 176 -7.50 -14.21 16.46
N LYS A 177 -7.30 -13.78 17.70
CA LYS A 177 -6.31 -14.38 18.58
C LYS A 177 -6.84 -14.42 19.98
N ARG A 178 -6.66 -15.55 20.64
CA ARG A 178 -7.00 -15.76 22.04
C ARG A 178 -5.87 -16.50 22.73
N THR A 179 -5.22 -15.85 23.69
CA THR A 179 -4.10 -16.46 24.43
C THR A 179 -4.59 -17.20 25.67
N ASP A 180 -5.66 -16.71 26.30
CA ASP A 180 -6.31 -17.28 27.48
C ASP A 180 -7.77 -16.79 27.60
N SER A 181 -8.42 -17.05 28.73
CA SER A 181 -9.77 -16.54 29.03
C SER A 181 -9.84 -15.03 29.32
N LEU A 182 -8.72 -14.35 29.47
CA LEU A 182 -8.62 -12.94 29.83
C LEU A 182 -8.16 -12.05 28.67
N SER A 183 -7.60 -12.63 27.61
CA SER A 183 -7.02 -11.86 26.50
C SER A 183 -7.44 -12.43 25.14
N GLN A 184 -8.16 -11.60 24.38
CA GLN A 184 -8.69 -11.95 23.07
C GLN A 184 -8.74 -10.72 22.18
N VAL A 185 -8.35 -10.84 20.91
CA VAL A 185 -8.54 -9.83 19.87
C VAL A 185 -9.31 -10.42 18.70
N ILE A 186 -10.24 -9.63 18.17
CA ILE A 186 -10.95 -9.86 16.92
C ILE A 186 -10.82 -8.59 16.10
N GLN A 187 -10.30 -8.72 14.88
CA GLN A 187 -10.27 -7.66 13.88
C GLN A 187 -10.94 -8.16 12.61
N LEU A 188 -11.83 -7.35 12.07
CA LEU A 188 -12.48 -7.58 10.78
C LEU A 188 -12.21 -6.37 9.88
N GLY A 189 -11.90 -6.63 8.62
CA GLY A 189 -11.70 -5.60 7.62
C GLY A 189 -12.41 -5.99 6.32
N ILE A 190 -13.12 -5.03 5.72
CA ILE A 190 -13.68 -5.17 4.39
C ILE A 190 -13.28 -3.93 3.60
N SER A 191 -12.67 -4.11 2.44
CA SER A 191 -12.34 -3.03 1.51
C SER A 191 -12.97 -3.32 0.16
N LEU A 192 -13.68 -2.34 -0.37
CA LEU A 192 -14.30 -2.38 -1.70
C LEU A 192 -13.70 -1.19 -2.47
N PRO A 193 -12.81 -1.39 -3.44
CA PRO A 193 -12.22 -0.27 -4.20
C PRO A 193 -13.24 0.46 -5.07
N HIS A 194 -14.25 -0.28 -5.56
CA HIS A 194 -15.25 0.19 -6.51
C HIS A 194 -16.68 -0.29 -6.17
N PRO A 195 -17.20 0.05 -4.99
CA PRO A 195 -18.55 -0.35 -4.58
C PRO A 195 -19.57 0.34 -5.50
N PHE A 196 -20.58 -0.42 -5.95
CA PHE A 196 -21.65 0.09 -6.83
C PHE A 196 -21.15 0.79 -8.10
N SER A 197 -19.96 0.41 -8.56
CA SER A 197 -19.27 1.02 -9.71
C SER A 197 -18.87 2.49 -9.53
N TRP A 198 -18.61 2.92 -8.29
CA TRP A 198 -18.10 4.25 -8.01
C TRP A 198 -16.58 4.36 -8.12
N ASN A 199 -16.09 5.55 -8.48
CA ASN A 199 -14.66 5.88 -8.46
C ASN A 199 -14.11 6.14 -7.04
N ILE A 200 -14.95 6.01 -6.02
CA ILE A 200 -14.62 6.14 -4.60
C ILE A 200 -14.81 4.76 -3.97
N GLY A 201 -13.78 4.29 -3.29
CA GLY A 201 -13.82 3.04 -2.56
C GLY A 201 -14.36 3.20 -1.13
N MET A 202 -14.79 2.10 -0.54
CA MET A 202 -15.27 2.02 0.84
C MET A 202 -14.42 1.04 1.63
N GLU A 203 -14.20 1.34 2.90
CA GLU A 203 -13.53 0.46 3.84
C GLU A 203 -14.28 0.47 5.16
N TRP A 204 -14.51 -0.72 5.69
CA TRP A 204 -15.09 -0.91 7.01
C TRP A 204 -14.17 -1.77 7.85
N LYS A 205 -13.87 -1.31 9.07
CA LYS A 205 -13.03 -2.02 10.02
C LYS A 205 -13.71 -2.12 11.37
N TYR A 206 -13.58 -3.27 12.00
CA TYR A 206 -14.05 -3.54 13.36
C TYR A 206 -12.90 -4.11 14.17
N HIS A 207 -12.68 -3.56 15.36
CA HIS A 207 -11.71 -4.06 16.34
C HIS A 207 -12.46 -4.31 17.64
N HIS A 208 -12.30 -5.50 18.19
CA HIS A 208 -12.77 -5.86 19.52
C HIS A 208 -11.68 -6.59 20.26
N GLU A 209 -11.24 -6.06 21.39
CA GLU A 209 -10.15 -6.63 22.16
C GLU A 209 -10.45 -6.63 23.65
N VAL A 210 -10.22 -7.76 24.30
CA VAL A 210 -10.22 -7.90 25.76
C VAL A 210 -8.76 -7.92 26.19
N ILE A 211 -8.37 -6.99 27.05
CA ILE A 211 -6.98 -6.77 27.43
C ILE A 211 -6.78 -7.23 28.87
N GLY A 212 -6.20 -8.42 29.05
CA GLY A 212 -5.81 -8.98 30.36
C GLY A 212 -6.95 -9.09 31.39
N GLY A 213 -8.20 -9.16 30.93
CA GLY A 213 -9.40 -9.13 31.77
C GLY A 213 -9.60 -7.80 32.51
N LEU A 214 -8.86 -6.75 32.13
CA LEU A 214 -8.93 -5.42 32.74
C LEU A 214 -10.02 -4.59 32.08
N TYR A 215 -10.05 -4.57 30.75
CA TYR A 215 -11.07 -3.84 30.00
C TYR A 215 -11.26 -4.42 28.61
N THR A 216 -12.37 -4.07 27.98
CA THR A 216 -12.66 -4.33 26.57
C THR A 216 -12.51 -3.03 25.79
N PHE A 217 -11.85 -3.07 24.64
CA PHE A 217 -11.76 -2.00 23.66
C PHE A 217 -12.55 -2.39 22.42
N ILE A 218 -13.42 -1.50 21.94
CA ILE A 218 -14.24 -1.72 20.75
C ILE A 218 -14.15 -0.48 19.87
N GLU A 219 -13.81 -0.66 18.61
CA GLU A 219 -13.75 0.41 17.62
C GLU A 219 -14.36 -0.03 16.30
N THR A 220 -15.05 0.90 15.64
CA THR A 220 -15.46 0.75 14.25
C THR A 220 -14.99 1.96 13.46
N ARG A 221 -14.40 1.70 12.29
CA ARG A 221 -14.02 2.72 11.33
C ARG A 221 -14.77 2.49 10.02
N SER A 222 -15.44 3.52 9.53
CA SER A 222 -16.07 3.55 8.21
C SER A 222 -15.38 4.62 7.38
N LEU A 223 -14.63 4.23 6.35
CA LEU A 223 -13.83 5.13 5.53
C LEU A 223 -14.26 5.08 4.07
N LEU A 224 -14.22 6.24 3.43
CA LEU A 224 -14.20 6.37 1.98
C LEU A 224 -12.76 6.58 1.56
N HIS A 225 -12.32 5.94 0.48
CA HIS A 225 -10.98 6.11 -0.04
C HIS A 225 -10.99 6.50 -1.52
N THR A 226 -10.05 7.35 -1.88
CA THR A 226 -9.82 7.81 -3.25
C THR A 226 -8.32 7.90 -3.50
N PHE A 227 -7.95 8.18 -4.75
CA PHE A 227 -6.58 8.44 -5.14
C PHE A 227 -6.47 9.85 -5.69
N ILE A 228 -5.51 10.61 -5.18
CA ILE A 228 -5.19 11.95 -5.67
C ILE A 228 -3.72 11.96 -6.05
N PRO A 229 -3.35 12.29 -7.30
CA PRO A 229 -1.95 12.44 -7.71
C PRO A 229 -1.18 13.33 -6.73
N GLY A 230 -0.01 12.86 -6.28
CA GLY A 230 0.83 13.54 -5.27
C GLY A 230 0.49 13.25 -3.81
N LEU A 231 -0.80 13.09 -3.45
CA LEU A 231 -1.23 12.66 -2.10
C LEU A 231 -1.40 11.15 -1.95
N HIS A 232 -1.29 10.43 -3.07
CA HIS A 232 -1.47 8.98 -3.20
C HIS A 232 -2.86 8.54 -2.70
N GLY A 233 -2.96 7.40 -2.02
CA GLY A 233 -4.23 6.89 -1.49
C GLY A 233 -4.68 7.73 -0.30
N LEU A 234 -5.77 8.46 -0.46
CA LEU A 234 -6.38 9.27 0.60
C LEU A 234 -7.62 8.57 1.14
N LYS A 235 -7.80 8.56 2.46
CA LYS A 235 -9.01 8.06 3.12
C LYS A 235 -9.58 9.10 4.06
N LEU A 236 -10.89 9.26 4.01
CA LEU A 236 -11.68 10.07 4.92
C LEU A 236 -12.69 9.17 5.60
N GLY A 237 -12.78 9.20 6.93
CA GLY A 237 -13.65 8.29 7.64
C GLY A 237 -14.24 8.84 8.91
N TYR A 238 -15.24 8.12 9.42
CA TYR A 238 -15.81 8.32 10.73
C TYR A 238 -15.47 7.13 11.62
N ILE A 239 -15.08 7.42 12.85
CA ILE A 239 -14.68 6.45 13.86
C ILE A 239 -15.63 6.57 15.03
N LYS A 240 -16.04 5.42 15.56
CA LYS A 240 -16.75 5.32 16.83
C LYS A 240 -16.09 4.23 17.66
N GLY A 241 -15.77 4.54 18.91
CA GLY A 241 -15.18 3.57 19.81
C GLY A 241 -15.54 3.77 21.26
N MET A 242 -15.25 2.73 22.05
CA MET A 242 -15.46 2.74 23.49
C MET A 242 -14.50 1.80 24.21
N THR A 243 -14.28 2.07 25.49
CA THR A 243 -13.66 1.14 26.43
C THR A 243 -14.64 0.78 27.52
N ARG A 244 -14.62 -0.47 27.97
CA ARG A 244 -15.43 -0.95 29.09
C ARG A 244 -14.56 -1.70 30.10
N PRO A 245 -14.25 -1.11 31.26
CA PRO A 245 -13.49 -1.79 32.30
C PRO A 245 -14.31 -2.91 32.94
N THR A 246 -13.61 -3.93 33.41
CA THR A 246 -14.15 -4.90 34.38
C THR A 246 -14.07 -4.32 35.79
N ASP A 247 -14.67 -4.97 36.78
CA ASP A 247 -14.56 -4.53 38.19
C ASP A 247 -13.09 -4.40 38.63
N LYS A 248 -12.25 -5.37 38.23
CA LYS A 248 -10.80 -5.35 38.46
C LYS A 248 -10.11 -4.20 37.72
N GLY A 249 -10.50 -3.96 36.46
CA GLY A 249 -9.99 -2.83 35.68
C GLY A 249 -10.32 -1.48 36.31
N GLY A 250 -11.58 -1.28 36.70
CA GLY A 250 -12.03 -0.06 37.36
C GLY A 250 -11.26 0.21 38.65
N ALA A 251 -11.06 -0.82 39.48
CA ALA A 251 -10.25 -0.73 40.70
C ALA A 251 -8.76 -0.40 40.45
N THR A 252 -8.26 -0.61 39.22
CA THR A 252 -6.86 -0.35 38.84
C THR A 252 -6.68 0.86 37.91
N GLY A 253 -7.72 1.70 37.81
CA GLY A 253 -7.68 2.98 37.10
C GLY A 253 -7.99 2.90 35.60
N TYR A 254 -8.59 1.81 35.12
CA TYR A 254 -9.14 1.75 33.75
C TYR A 254 -10.56 2.30 33.73
N GLU A 255 -10.79 3.26 32.83
CA GLU A 255 -12.05 4.00 32.77
C GLU A 255 -12.90 3.56 31.58
N HIS A 256 -14.22 3.68 31.75
CA HIS A 256 -15.16 3.59 30.64
C HIS A 256 -15.12 4.89 29.85
N VAL A 257 -14.82 4.78 28.57
CA VAL A 257 -14.63 5.92 27.67
C VAL A 257 -15.50 5.72 26.45
N ARG A 258 -16.10 6.79 25.93
CA ARG A 258 -16.72 6.78 24.58
C ARG A 258 -16.17 7.92 23.74
N TYR A 259 -15.87 7.61 22.49
CA TYR A 259 -15.36 8.60 21.57
C TYR A 259 -15.91 8.43 20.16
N GLN A 260 -15.89 9.55 19.45
CA GLN A 260 -16.18 9.63 18.04
C GLN A 260 -15.22 10.62 17.38
N ALA A 261 -14.77 10.31 16.17
CA ALA A 261 -13.80 11.14 15.47
C ALA A 261 -13.99 11.08 13.96
N PHE A 262 -13.48 12.11 13.29
CA PHE A 262 -13.18 12.03 11.87
C PHE A 262 -11.73 11.59 11.69
N SER A 263 -11.50 10.76 10.68
CA SER A 263 -10.20 10.19 10.34
C SER A 263 -9.77 10.70 8.98
N LEU A 264 -8.52 11.17 8.89
CA LEU A 264 -7.83 11.42 7.65
C LEU A 264 -6.63 10.49 7.57
N SER A 265 -6.52 9.73 6.48
CA SER A 265 -5.39 8.85 6.25
C SER A 265 -4.79 9.06 4.86
N SER A 266 -3.47 9.02 4.76
CA SER A 266 -2.75 8.97 3.49
C SER A 266 -1.84 7.75 3.47
N LYS A 267 -1.88 6.99 2.37
CA LYS A 267 -1.05 5.80 2.14
C LYS A 267 -0.34 5.91 0.80
N ARG A 268 0.97 5.70 0.83
CA ARG A 268 1.85 5.52 -0.33
C ARG A 268 2.58 4.19 -0.19
N ASP A 269 2.55 3.38 -1.23
CA ASP A 269 3.31 2.12 -1.28
C ASP A 269 3.92 2.00 -2.68
N THR A 270 5.25 2.10 -2.75
CA THR A 270 6.03 1.97 -3.99
C THR A 270 7.07 0.86 -3.87
N ARG A 271 6.87 -0.08 -2.95
CA ARG A 271 7.75 -1.22 -2.76
C ARG A 271 7.64 -2.16 -3.96
N ASN A 272 8.77 -2.73 -4.36
CA ASN A 272 8.82 -3.63 -5.51
C ASN A 272 8.23 -5.03 -5.24
N ASP A 273 8.13 -5.42 -3.98
CA ASP A 273 7.57 -6.70 -3.56
C ASP A 273 6.83 -6.49 -2.22
N ARG A 274 5.65 -7.12 -2.08
CA ARG A 274 4.79 -6.97 -0.90
C ARG A 274 5.30 -7.76 0.31
N LEU A 275 5.99 -8.88 0.07
CA LEU A 275 6.36 -9.90 1.06
C LEU A 275 7.84 -9.82 1.44
N MET A 276 8.73 -9.61 0.49
CA MET A 276 10.18 -9.42 0.66
C MET A 276 10.67 -8.21 -0.15
N PRO A 277 10.31 -6.98 0.24
CA PRO A 277 10.76 -5.78 -0.45
C PRO A 277 12.28 -5.64 -0.42
N SER A 278 12.88 -5.25 -1.54
CA SER A 278 14.31 -4.92 -1.64
C SER A 278 14.56 -3.46 -1.99
N GLN A 279 13.52 -2.77 -2.49
CA GLN A 279 13.56 -1.36 -2.86
C GLN A 279 12.18 -0.71 -2.70
N GLY A 280 12.18 0.61 -2.55
CA GLY A 280 10.96 1.42 -2.54
C GLY A 280 10.55 1.86 -1.13
N VAL A 281 9.40 2.55 -1.07
CA VAL A 281 8.96 3.25 0.14
C VAL A 281 7.53 2.85 0.48
N TYR A 282 7.29 2.65 1.77
CA TYR A 282 5.95 2.58 2.35
C TYR A 282 5.80 3.73 3.33
N ALA A 283 4.74 4.51 3.17
CA ALA A 283 4.37 5.57 4.10
C ALA A 283 2.87 5.50 4.36
N HIS A 284 2.48 5.47 5.63
CA HIS A 284 1.09 5.47 6.04
C HIS A 284 0.91 6.38 7.24
N THR A 285 0.07 7.39 7.08
CA THR A 285 -0.29 8.33 8.13
C THR A 285 -1.78 8.26 8.38
N ILE A 286 -2.19 8.33 9.64
CA ILE A 286 -3.57 8.46 10.11
C ILE A 286 -3.59 9.59 11.13
N ILE A 287 -4.56 10.49 11.00
CA ILE A 287 -4.86 11.53 11.98
C ILE A 287 -6.36 11.45 12.26
N ASP A 288 -6.70 11.22 13.52
CA ASP A 288 -8.05 11.14 14.03
C ASP A 288 -8.31 12.35 14.94
N GLY A 289 -9.30 13.16 14.62
CA GLY A 289 -9.71 14.32 15.41
C GLY A 289 -11.16 14.19 15.87
N GLY A 290 -11.42 14.32 17.16
CA GLY A 290 -12.76 14.03 17.67
C GLY A 290 -13.03 14.45 19.10
N LEU A 291 -14.13 13.92 19.63
CA LEU A 291 -14.57 14.13 21.01
C LEU A 291 -14.58 12.80 21.75
N GLN A 292 -14.03 12.83 22.96
CA GLN A 292 -14.06 11.76 23.93
C GLN A 292 -14.74 12.29 25.20
N ASP A 293 -15.93 11.76 25.51
CA ASP A 293 -16.75 12.17 26.66
C ASP A 293 -16.86 13.71 26.83
N GLY A 294 -16.93 14.43 25.69
CA GLY A 294 -17.05 15.89 25.63
C GLY A 294 -15.72 16.65 25.56
N SER A 295 -14.57 16.02 25.84
CA SER A 295 -13.25 16.64 25.65
C SER A 295 -12.68 16.32 24.26
N GLY A 296 -12.09 17.32 23.62
CA GLY A 296 -11.44 17.15 22.32
C GLY A 296 -10.18 16.29 22.44
N PHE A 297 -9.93 15.48 21.41
CA PHE A 297 -8.71 14.69 21.29
C PHE A 297 -8.18 14.66 19.87
N VAL A 298 -6.87 14.42 19.76
CA VAL A 298 -6.20 14.05 18.51
C VAL A 298 -5.45 12.75 18.75
N HIS A 299 -5.64 11.79 17.85
CA HIS A 299 -4.85 10.57 17.78
C HIS A 299 -4.12 10.54 16.43
N ASN A 300 -2.87 10.09 16.43
CA ASN A 300 -2.05 10.01 15.23
C ASN A 300 -1.30 8.68 15.17
N GLU A 301 -1.21 8.13 13.98
CA GLU A 301 -0.35 7.00 13.64
C GLU A 301 0.44 7.36 12.40
N CYS A 302 1.74 7.09 12.41
CA CYS A 302 2.59 7.28 11.24
C CYS A 302 3.59 6.12 11.16
N ALA A 303 3.64 5.49 10.00
CA ALA A 303 4.55 4.40 9.69
C ALA A 303 5.31 4.74 8.40
N LEU A 304 6.63 4.74 8.48
CA LEU A 304 7.54 4.98 7.38
C LEU A 304 8.48 3.79 7.25
N GLN A 305 8.64 3.27 6.04
CA GLN A 305 9.59 2.22 5.73
C GLN A 305 10.25 2.55 4.40
N THR A 306 11.57 2.53 4.38
CA THR A 306 12.36 2.67 3.16
C THR A 306 13.25 1.44 2.99
N TYR A 307 13.28 0.91 1.78
CA TYR A 307 14.06 -0.24 1.38
C TYR A 307 15.00 0.19 0.26
N PHE A 308 16.25 -0.25 0.33
CA PHE A 308 17.25 0.10 -0.67
C PHE A 308 18.23 -1.05 -0.91
N PRO A 309 18.65 -1.29 -2.17
CA PRO A 309 19.69 -2.26 -2.46
C PRO A 309 21.05 -1.72 -2.00
N VAL A 310 21.85 -2.58 -1.38
CA VAL A 310 23.27 -2.30 -1.04
C VAL A 310 24.18 -2.99 -2.05
N THR A 311 23.86 -4.24 -2.40
CA THR A 311 24.48 -4.99 -3.50
C THR A 311 23.40 -5.86 -4.17
N ALA A 312 23.75 -6.69 -5.16
CA ALA A 312 22.81 -7.59 -5.81
C ALA A 312 22.09 -8.55 -4.83
N ASN A 313 22.75 -8.98 -3.75
CA ASN A 313 22.20 -9.94 -2.78
C ASN A 313 21.94 -9.32 -1.40
N PHE A 314 22.28 -8.04 -1.19
CA PHE A 314 22.07 -7.38 0.10
C PHE A 314 21.16 -6.18 -0.06
N ASN A 315 20.17 -6.07 0.82
CA ASN A 315 19.31 -4.90 0.95
C ASN A 315 19.33 -4.37 2.39
N GLY A 316 19.15 -3.06 2.51
CA GLY A 316 18.93 -2.39 3.80
C GLY A 316 17.48 -1.93 3.89
N SER A 317 16.96 -1.85 5.11
CA SER A 317 15.72 -1.14 5.37
C SER A 317 15.79 -0.31 6.64
N ILE A 318 15.18 0.87 6.58
CA ILE A 318 14.96 1.73 7.75
C ILE A 318 13.46 1.85 7.93
N LYS A 319 12.97 1.55 9.13
CA LYS A 319 11.56 1.61 9.48
C LYS A 319 11.38 2.53 10.68
N TRP A 320 10.28 3.24 10.71
CA TRP A 320 9.86 4.03 11.85
C TRP A 320 8.35 3.92 11.99
N ILE A 321 7.89 3.69 13.21
CA ILE A 321 6.48 3.72 13.59
C ILE A 321 6.33 4.65 14.78
N GLY A 322 5.37 5.57 14.71
CA GLY A 322 4.99 6.44 15.81
C GLY A 322 3.48 6.44 15.99
N LYS A 323 3.02 6.27 17.23
CA LYS A 323 1.62 6.41 17.60
C LYS A 323 1.48 7.36 18.78
N GLY A 324 0.39 8.11 18.83
CA GLY A 324 0.15 9.03 19.92
C GLY A 324 -1.30 9.43 20.03
N ILE A 325 -1.73 9.69 21.25
CA ILE A 325 -3.00 10.30 21.56
C ILE A 325 -2.77 11.47 22.51
N HIS A 326 -3.44 12.58 22.23
CA HIS A 326 -3.45 13.77 23.06
C HIS A 326 -4.89 14.20 23.33
N MET A 327 -5.17 14.53 24.59
CA MET A 327 -6.44 15.07 25.07
C MET A 327 -6.23 16.54 25.41
N PHE A 328 -7.10 17.43 24.92
CA PHE A 328 -6.90 18.87 25.07
C PHE A 328 -7.26 19.41 26.46
N SER A 329 -8.19 18.77 27.17
CA SER A 329 -8.73 19.30 28.44
C SER A 329 -8.51 18.38 29.63
N THR A 330 -8.17 17.11 29.39
CA THR A 330 -7.97 16.10 30.43
C THR A 330 -6.69 15.31 30.15
N PRO A 331 -6.13 14.59 31.12
CA PRO A 331 -5.15 13.54 30.81
C PRO A 331 -5.75 12.46 29.91
N VAL A 332 -4.89 11.73 29.19
CA VAL A 332 -5.31 10.55 28.43
C VAL A 332 -5.67 9.43 29.42
N PRO A 333 -6.88 8.85 29.37
CA PRO A 333 -7.24 7.72 30.22
C PRO A 333 -6.36 6.51 29.94
N LYS A 334 -6.02 5.74 30.98
CA LYS A 334 -5.15 4.56 30.85
C LYS A 334 -5.69 3.50 29.88
N SER A 335 -7.01 3.41 29.76
CA SER A 335 -7.69 2.52 28.80
C SER A 335 -7.53 2.92 27.33
N ARG A 336 -6.99 4.12 27.07
CA ARG A 336 -6.71 4.68 25.73
C ARG A 336 -5.21 4.72 25.41
N TYR A 337 -4.35 4.12 26.24
CA TYR A 337 -2.91 4.06 25.95
C TYR A 337 -2.64 3.17 24.74
N GLU A 338 -1.60 3.54 24.00
CA GLU A 338 -1.08 2.78 22.87
C GLU A 338 -0.15 1.67 23.39
N TRP A 339 -0.40 0.44 22.96
CA TRP A 339 0.39 -0.73 23.34
C TRP A 339 1.49 -1.02 22.31
N PHE A 340 2.68 -1.39 22.79
CA PHE A 340 3.82 -1.75 21.96
C PHE A 340 4.73 -2.79 22.63
N GLY A 341 5.67 -3.34 21.87
CA GLY A 341 6.41 -4.56 22.21
C GLY A 341 5.98 -5.73 21.32
N GLY A 342 6.93 -6.62 21.01
CA GLY A 342 6.72 -7.79 20.17
C GLY A 342 7.10 -7.58 18.70
N THR A 343 6.64 -8.50 17.84
CA THR A 343 7.05 -8.57 16.42
C THR A 343 6.59 -7.41 15.56
N ALA A 344 5.45 -6.80 15.91
CA ALA A 344 4.86 -5.72 15.11
C ALA A 344 5.46 -4.34 15.40
N SER A 345 6.21 -4.17 16.50
CA SER A 345 6.75 -2.89 16.92
C SER A 345 8.21 -3.00 17.41
N LEU A 346 8.43 -3.59 18.57
CA LEU A 346 9.72 -3.63 19.25
C LEU A 346 10.10 -5.08 19.63
N ARG A 347 10.94 -5.71 18.79
CA ARG A 347 11.33 -7.12 18.96
C ARG A 347 12.24 -7.31 20.17
N GLY A 348 12.26 -8.52 20.73
CA GLY A 348 13.03 -8.85 21.95
C GLY A 348 12.22 -8.67 23.24
N TYR A 349 11.03 -8.06 23.14
CA TYR A 349 10.04 -7.91 24.21
C TYR A 349 8.80 -8.75 23.91
N ARG A 350 7.95 -8.94 24.91
CA ARG A 350 6.65 -9.61 24.74
C ARG A 350 5.71 -8.71 23.94
N GLU A 351 4.77 -9.34 23.24
CA GLU A 351 3.66 -8.64 22.60
C GLU A 351 2.93 -7.77 23.63
N GLN A 352 2.72 -6.49 23.30
CA GLN A 352 2.04 -5.52 24.17
C GLN A 352 2.64 -5.45 25.60
N GLU A 353 3.96 -5.54 25.74
CA GLU A 353 4.62 -5.44 27.05
C GLU A 353 4.53 -4.03 27.66
N PHE A 354 4.49 -3.01 26.81
CA PHE A 354 4.50 -1.61 27.21
C PHE A 354 3.24 -0.89 26.75
N SER A 355 2.84 0.15 27.49
CA SER A 355 1.72 1.02 27.14
C SER A 355 2.01 2.46 27.53
N ALA A 356 1.73 3.40 26.66
CA ALA A 356 1.89 4.83 26.92
C ALA A 356 0.93 5.68 26.07
N PRO A 357 0.66 6.95 26.43
CA PRO A 357 -0.10 7.86 25.58
C PRO A 357 0.51 8.07 24.19
N GLN A 358 1.82 7.87 24.06
CA GLN A 358 2.53 7.92 22.80
C GLN A 358 3.74 6.99 22.84
N PHE A 359 4.15 6.49 21.69
CA PHE A 359 5.42 5.79 21.52
C PHE A 359 5.94 5.95 20.11
N GLN A 360 7.23 5.68 19.93
CA GLN A 360 7.87 5.51 18.65
C GLN A 360 8.88 4.36 18.69
N VAL A 361 9.03 3.68 17.56
CA VAL A 361 10.07 2.68 17.35
C VAL A 361 10.75 2.94 16.02
N ALA A 362 12.08 3.05 16.04
CA ALA A 362 12.93 3.07 14.86
C ALA A 362 13.63 1.73 14.71
N SER A 363 13.67 1.19 13.50
CA SER A 363 14.31 -0.08 13.18
C SER A 363 15.27 0.06 12.02
N LEU A 364 16.41 -0.61 12.11
CA LEU A 364 17.36 -0.80 11.02
C LEU A 364 17.48 -2.30 10.76
N GLU A 365 17.26 -2.73 9.52
CA GLU A 365 17.43 -4.13 9.11
C GLU A 365 18.40 -4.24 7.93
N MET A 366 19.21 -5.30 7.94
CA MET A 366 20.09 -5.66 6.83
C MET A 366 19.74 -7.09 6.39
N GLY A 367 19.23 -7.23 5.17
CA GLY A 367 18.81 -8.50 4.58
C GLY A 367 19.82 -9.02 3.57
N TYR A 368 20.13 -10.32 3.66
CA TYR A 368 20.84 -11.09 2.65
C TYR A 368 19.85 -12.02 1.95
N GLN A 369 19.66 -11.81 0.65
CA GLN A 369 18.86 -12.65 -0.22
C GLN A 369 19.76 -13.74 -0.82
N ALA A 370 19.59 -14.98 -0.34
CA ALA A 370 20.21 -16.13 -1.00
C ALA A 370 19.49 -16.43 -2.33
N LYS A 371 20.11 -17.24 -3.20
CA LYS A 371 19.46 -17.70 -4.44
C LYS A 371 18.12 -18.36 -4.12
N GLY A 372 17.04 -17.82 -4.67
CA GLY A 372 15.67 -18.32 -4.49
C GLY A 372 15.10 -17.94 -3.12
N SER A 373 13.96 -17.25 -3.13
CA SER A 373 12.87 -17.24 -2.13
C SER A 373 13.14 -17.30 -0.62
N VAL A 374 14.39 -17.12 -0.18
CA VAL A 374 14.88 -17.20 1.20
C VAL A 374 15.75 -15.97 1.48
N GLN A 375 15.44 -15.30 2.58
CA GLN A 375 16.15 -14.15 3.07
C GLN A 375 16.57 -14.37 4.52
N THR A 376 17.83 -14.11 4.84
CA THR A 376 18.28 -13.96 6.23
C THR A 376 18.44 -12.48 6.53
N LYS A 377 18.08 -12.04 7.73
CA LYS A 377 18.21 -10.63 8.13
C LYS A 377 18.81 -10.48 9.52
N LEU A 378 19.52 -9.38 9.70
CA LEU A 378 19.91 -8.83 10.99
C LEU A 378 19.07 -7.59 11.25
N PHE A 379 18.66 -7.36 12.50
CA PHE A 379 17.89 -6.17 12.85
C PHE A 379 18.26 -5.60 14.22
N ILE A 380 18.02 -4.31 14.36
CA ILE A 380 18.00 -3.58 15.62
C ILE A 380 16.78 -2.68 15.65
N ASP A 381 16.07 -2.67 16.77
CA ASP A 381 14.91 -1.85 17.07
C ASP A 381 15.23 -0.97 18.29
N MET A 382 14.84 0.30 18.24
CA MET A 382 14.97 1.26 19.33
C MET A 382 13.62 1.91 19.59
N GLY A 383 13.06 1.63 20.77
CA GLY A 383 11.74 2.13 21.19
C GLY A 383 11.85 3.20 22.27
N SER A 384 10.94 4.17 22.21
CA SER A 384 10.79 5.25 23.20
C SER A 384 9.33 5.68 23.33
N ASP A 385 8.91 6.04 24.53
CA ASP A 385 7.62 6.68 24.85
C ASP A 385 7.71 8.22 24.83
N ARG A 386 8.87 8.76 24.47
CA ARG A 386 9.15 10.19 24.38
C ARG A 386 9.40 10.60 22.93
N LEU A 387 9.23 11.89 22.63
CA LEU A 387 9.55 12.46 21.32
C LEU A 387 11.06 12.39 21.00
N ASN A 388 11.91 12.61 22.01
CA ASN A 388 13.34 12.36 21.85
C ASN A 388 13.60 10.86 22.05
N ILE A 389 13.78 10.16 20.93
CA ILE A 389 13.99 8.71 20.91
C ILE A 389 15.27 8.26 21.63
N LEU A 390 16.25 9.14 21.80
CA LEU A 390 17.50 8.85 22.52
C LEU A 390 17.36 8.99 24.04
N ALA A 391 16.21 9.47 24.52
CA ALA A 391 15.99 9.74 25.94
C ALA A 391 15.53 8.50 26.73
N THR A 392 14.92 7.52 26.07
CA THR A 392 14.55 6.21 26.64
C THR A 392 14.94 5.10 25.67
N ASN A 393 15.59 4.05 26.17
CA ASN A 393 16.36 3.12 25.33
C ASN A 393 15.88 1.67 25.46
N TRP A 394 14.63 1.37 25.12
CA TRP A 394 14.29 -0.04 24.93
C TRP A 394 14.90 -0.49 23.61
N ILE A 395 15.90 -1.37 23.70
CA ILE A 395 16.63 -1.84 22.52
C ILE A 395 16.34 -3.32 22.34
N GLY A 396 15.92 -3.66 21.13
CA GLY A 396 15.75 -5.03 20.64
C GLY A 396 16.73 -5.29 19.52
N TYR A 397 17.33 -6.47 19.44
CA TYR A 397 18.18 -6.84 18.31
C TYR A 397 18.16 -8.34 18.08
N GLY A 398 18.43 -8.76 16.85
CA GLY A 398 18.31 -10.17 16.54
C GLY A 398 18.57 -10.54 15.10
N ILE A 399 18.23 -11.79 14.82
CA ILE A 399 18.38 -12.41 13.50
C ILE A 399 17.04 -12.97 13.07
N GLY A 400 16.80 -12.98 11.76
CA GLY A 400 15.58 -13.56 11.19
C GLY A 400 15.87 -14.32 9.92
N LEU A 401 15.00 -15.28 9.63
CA LEU A 401 14.95 -16.03 8.38
C LEU A 401 13.52 -15.94 7.85
N SER A 402 13.39 -15.57 6.58
CA SER A 402 12.12 -15.52 5.88
C SER A 402 12.21 -16.38 4.62
N GLN A 403 11.20 -17.19 4.36
CA GLN A 403 11.04 -17.94 3.14
C GLN A 403 9.66 -17.65 2.55
N VAL A 404 9.60 -17.35 1.27
CA VAL A 404 8.36 -17.12 0.52
C VAL A 404 8.37 -18.02 -0.70
N ASN A 405 7.51 -19.03 -0.76
CA ASN A 405 7.31 -19.85 -1.95
C ASN A 405 5.84 -19.73 -2.41
N GLU A 406 5.48 -20.39 -3.50
CA GLU A 406 4.12 -20.33 -4.09
C GLU A 406 3.01 -20.72 -3.10
N HIS A 407 3.29 -21.62 -2.16
CA HIS A 407 2.26 -22.16 -1.25
C HIS A 407 2.33 -21.61 0.17
N SER A 408 3.43 -20.96 0.56
CA SER A 408 3.67 -20.63 1.96
C SER A 408 4.65 -19.49 2.19
N ILE A 409 4.46 -18.83 3.32
CA ILE A 409 5.38 -17.85 3.89
C ILE A 409 5.77 -18.33 5.27
N ILE A 410 7.07 -18.49 5.50
CA ILE A 410 7.65 -18.86 6.79
C ILE A 410 8.54 -17.71 7.25
N ARG A 411 8.32 -17.23 8.47
CA ARG A 411 9.22 -16.25 9.10
C ARG A 411 9.58 -16.75 10.49
N VAL A 412 10.87 -16.80 10.76
CA VAL A 412 11.43 -17.15 12.06
C VAL A 412 12.32 -16.00 12.48
N GLU A 413 12.04 -15.42 13.64
CA GLU A 413 12.82 -14.29 14.18
C GLU A 413 13.23 -14.62 15.61
N TYR A 414 14.52 -14.52 15.89
CA TYR A 414 15.06 -14.63 17.23
C TYR A 414 15.59 -13.27 17.68
N ALA A 415 15.05 -12.77 18.79
CA ALA A 415 15.32 -11.43 19.27
C ALA A 415 15.75 -11.44 20.74
N LEU A 416 16.71 -10.58 21.07
CA LEU A 416 17.20 -10.29 22.41
C LEU A 416 16.82 -8.84 22.78
N SER A 417 16.70 -8.57 24.07
CA SER A 417 16.53 -7.21 24.60
C SER A 417 17.72 -6.79 25.45
N ASN A 418 18.00 -5.50 25.49
CA ASN A 418 19.05 -4.94 26.36
C ASN A 418 18.77 -5.14 27.87
N HIS A 419 17.52 -5.36 28.27
CA HIS A 419 17.15 -5.66 29.65
C HIS A 419 17.27 -7.15 30.01
N SER A 420 17.33 -8.07 29.03
CA SER A 420 17.39 -9.51 29.32
C SER A 420 18.05 -10.32 28.21
N ILE A 421 19.37 -10.26 28.16
CA ILE A 421 20.22 -10.98 27.19
C ILE A 421 20.05 -12.51 27.30
N SER A 422 19.61 -13.04 28.45
CA SER A 422 19.37 -14.47 28.67
C SER A 422 17.94 -14.94 28.36
N LYS A 423 17.01 -14.03 28.02
CA LYS A 423 15.58 -14.36 27.79
C LYS A 423 15.15 -14.01 26.36
N GLY A 424 15.87 -14.52 25.38
CA GLY A 424 15.52 -14.35 23.97
C GLY A 424 14.09 -14.79 23.66
N LYS A 425 13.50 -14.12 22.67
CA LYS A 425 12.16 -14.39 22.16
C LYS A 425 12.30 -15.00 20.77
N LEU A 426 11.64 -16.13 20.56
CA LEU A 426 11.50 -16.76 19.26
C LEU A 426 10.08 -16.49 18.77
N HIS A 427 9.98 -15.90 17.59
CA HIS A 427 8.72 -15.67 16.91
C HIS A 427 8.69 -16.48 15.62
N ILE A 428 7.61 -17.23 15.43
CA ILE A 428 7.41 -18.06 14.26
C ILE A 428 6.08 -17.65 13.65
N LYS A 429 6.11 -17.27 12.37
CA LYS A 429 4.94 -17.02 11.55
C LYS A 429 4.94 -18.02 10.40
N TRP A 430 3.85 -18.76 10.26
CA TRP A 430 3.59 -19.65 9.14
C TRP A 430 2.28 -19.23 8.49
N ILE A 431 2.30 -19.02 7.18
CA ILE A 431 1.15 -18.59 6.40
C ILE A 431 1.03 -19.51 5.19
N SER A 432 -0.15 -20.05 4.94
CA SER A 432 -0.51 -20.73 3.70
C SER A 432 -1.01 -19.72 2.69
N ARG A 433 -0.51 -19.75 1.47
CA ARG A 433 -1.04 -18.98 0.33
C ARG A 433 -2.15 -19.81 -0.35
N LEU A 434 -3.16 -19.13 -0.88
CA LEU A 434 -4.39 -19.71 -1.43
C LEU A 434 -4.49 -19.52 -2.94
#